data_AF-R9AUN8-F1
#
_entry.id   AF-R9AUN8-F1
#
_cell.length_a   1.000
_cell.length_b   1.000
_cell.length_c   1.000
_cell.angle_alpha   90.00
_cell.angle_beta   90.00
_cell.angle_gamma   90.00
#
_symmetry.space_group_name_H-M   'P 1'
#
loop_
_entity.id
_entity.type
_entity.pdbx_description
1 polymer ?
#
loop_
_entity_poly.entity_id
_entity_poly.type
_entity_poly.pdbx_seq_one_letter_code
_entity_poly.pdbx_strand_id
1 'polypeptide(L)'
;MSTPIRKPSPLNPYNVTPSKPRYSTPLKTPLTRFAGGVGASSPASTASTPMSSPTNSTPKRKRFIRKQPLKDRILQWPSNTLLKLYMDWDVAHMIDSPKVARPLGLLLHLLSFLVKYASITKQQKQSVLKKGTSAAYRASALRKSKMTVPWAPVLAVILLSATAINTYTLFTKYRAYRMFMRRDPLSSPNARKVQLDLNLDQSREGTPEIERRKTVGDSLVMVVGFVWKYFILLIWRPLLILIGIPLKKQDKNEALRDGQTEIYQIDMWDVNDGSLALFEIYSPAHALCWIFLNASNWIYLILIMVALWSQIHVMVDKYTQLLKDKLIVQGEVMHEYNESFVHPRVFKATRDASVQTEE
;
A
#
# COMPACT_ATOMS: atom_id res chain seq x y z
N MET A 1 66.99 -13.13 29.77
CA MET A 1 66.76 -13.50 28.36
C MET A 1 65.24 -13.56 28.18
N SER A 2 64.68 -12.49 27.61
CA SER A 2 63.27 -12.13 27.75
C SER A 2 62.51 -12.51 26.49
N THR A 3 61.58 -13.46 26.58
CA THR A 3 60.68 -13.85 25.48
C THR A 3 59.56 -12.81 25.29
N PRO A 4 59.27 -12.36 24.07
CA PRO A 4 58.22 -11.37 23.84
C PRO A 4 56.84 -12.02 23.82
N ILE A 5 55.90 -11.42 24.56
CA ILE A 5 54.47 -11.75 24.54
C ILE A 5 53.86 -11.18 23.25
N ARG A 6 53.31 -12.05 22.41
CA ARG A 6 52.62 -11.68 21.16
C ARG A 6 51.22 -11.16 21.48
N LYS A 7 50.96 -9.87 21.23
CA LYS A 7 49.59 -9.30 21.27
C LYS A 7 48.73 -9.89 20.14
N PRO A 8 47.44 -10.21 20.38
CA PRO A 8 46.54 -10.58 19.29
C PRO A 8 46.17 -9.35 18.45
N SER A 9 46.13 -9.52 17.13
CA SER A 9 45.72 -8.51 16.16
C SER A 9 44.22 -8.17 16.30
N PRO A 10 43.80 -6.92 16.08
CA PRO A 10 42.39 -6.57 16.07
C PRO A 10 41.70 -7.17 14.84
N LEU A 11 40.60 -7.88 15.07
CA LEU A 11 39.70 -8.37 14.02
C LEU A 11 39.12 -7.18 13.24
N ASN A 12 39.34 -7.18 11.93
CA ASN A 12 38.80 -6.20 11.00
C ASN A 12 37.31 -6.53 10.73
N PRO A 13 36.34 -5.67 11.09
CA PRO A 13 34.92 -5.99 11.00
C PRO A 13 34.32 -5.93 9.57
N TYR A 14 35.14 -5.67 8.54
CA TYR A 14 34.66 -5.41 7.18
C TYR A 14 34.88 -6.52 6.15
N ASN A 15 35.29 -7.72 6.56
CA ASN A 15 35.43 -8.84 5.63
C ASN A 15 34.28 -9.86 5.81
N VAL A 16 33.07 -9.45 5.42
CA VAL A 16 31.96 -10.37 5.16
C VAL A 16 31.74 -10.40 3.65
N THR A 17 32.30 -11.42 2.99
CA THR A 17 31.91 -11.82 1.63
C THR A 17 30.40 -12.08 1.62
N PRO A 18 29.61 -11.46 0.73
CA PRO A 18 28.18 -11.70 0.70
C PRO A 18 27.92 -13.09 0.13
N SER A 19 27.63 -14.07 0.99
CA SER A 19 27.04 -15.32 0.56
C SER A 19 25.66 -15.01 -0.03
N LYS A 20 25.50 -15.26 -1.35
CA LYS A 20 24.22 -15.14 -2.05
C LYS A 20 23.11 -15.80 -1.24
N PRO A 21 21.94 -15.15 -1.04
CA PRO A 21 20.83 -15.82 -0.42
C PRO A 21 20.42 -17.00 -1.32
N ARG A 22 20.55 -18.22 -0.80
CA ARG A 22 19.91 -19.40 -1.36
C ARG A 22 18.41 -19.16 -1.24
N TYR A 23 17.78 -18.72 -2.32
CA TYR A 23 16.33 -18.73 -2.42
C TYR A 23 15.87 -20.19 -2.34
N SER A 24 15.42 -20.60 -1.16
CA SER A 24 14.55 -21.77 -1.06
C SER A 24 13.26 -21.41 -1.80
N THR A 25 13.07 -22.01 -2.97
CA THR A 25 11.77 -22.07 -3.62
C THR A 25 10.76 -22.61 -2.62
N PRO A 26 9.62 -21.93 -2.38
CA PRO A 26 8.58 -22.51 -1.55
C PRO A 26 8.02 -23.72 -2.29
N LEU A 27 8.22 -24.89 -1.68
CA LEU A 27 7.61 -26.13 -2.11
C LEU A 27 6.08 -25.90 -2.15
N LYS A 28 5.48 -26.00 -3.34
CA LYS A 28 4.02 -25.96 -3.50
C LYS A 28 3.42 -27.19 -2.81
N THR A 29 3.17 -27.11 -1.51
CA THR A 29 2.37 -28.09 -0.79
C THR A 29 0.89 -27.78 -0.98
N PRO A 30 0.09 -28.73 -1.49
CA PRO A 30 -1.36 -28.56 -1.54
C PRO A 30 -1.94 -28.53 -0.12
N LEU A 31 -2.88 -27.62 0.15
CA LEU A 31 -3.60 -27.51 1.42
C LEU A 31 -4.28 -28.84 1.77
N THR A 32 -3.67 -29.61 2.67
CA THR A 32 -4.38 -30.56 3.52
C THR A 32 -4.50 -29.97 4.92
N ARG A 33 -5.72 -29.50 5.21
CA ARG A 33 -6.21 -29.08 6.52
C ARG A 33 -5.88 -30.12 7.60
N PHE A 34 -5.02 -29.77 8.55
CA PHE A 34 -4.86 -30.45 9.83
C PHE A 34 -5.41 -29.53 10.93
N ALA A 35 -6.39 -30.06 11.65
CA ALA A 35 -6.97 -29.48 12.84
C ALA A 35 -6.39 -30.21 14.05
N GLY A 36 -5.99 -29.42 15.05
CA GLY A 36 -6.13 -29.68 16.49
C GLY A 36 -5.54 -30.95 17.10
N GLY A 37 -4.62 -30.77 18.07
CA GLY A 37 -4.25 -31.80 19.01
C GLY A 37 -3.02 -31.41 19.84
N VAL A 38 -3.22 -30.57 20.85
CA VAL A 38 -2.23 -30.26 21.89
C VAL A 38 -2.07 -31.50 22.78
N GLY A 39 -0.83 -31.96 22.97
CA GLY A 39 -0.49 -33.03 23.89
C GLY A 39 0.97 -32.88 24.34
N ALA A 40 1.15 -32.48 25.59
CA ALA A 40 2.43 -32.25 26.25
C ALA A 40 3.34 -33.49 26.20
N SER A 41 4.65 -33.27 26.09
CA SER A 41 5.65 -34.31 26.32
C SER A 41 6.52 -33.93 27.52
N SER A 42 6.57 -34.82 28.51
CA SER A 42 7.71 -34.98 29.41
C SER A 42 8.45 -36.28 29.03
N PRO A 43 9.77 -36.37 29.26
CA PRO A 43 10.61 -37.41 28.68
C PRO A 43 10.93 -38.56 29.65
N ALA A 44 11.51 -39.62 29.08
CA ALA A 44 12.28 -40.71 29.69
C ALA A 44 11.55 -42.04 29.96
N SER A 45 11.86 -43.05 29.14
CA SER A 45 12.55 -44.26 29.59
C SER A 45 12.95 -45.16 28.40
N THR A 46 14.26 -45.24 28.21
CA THR A 46 15.10 -46.44 28.04
C THR A 46 14.56 -47.65 27.25
N ALA A 47 15.16 -47.80 26.06
CA ALA A 47 15.61 -49.02 25.40
C ALA A 47 15.03 -50.39 25.82
N SER A 48 14.32 -51.02 24.88
CA SER A 48 14.53 -52.43 24.52
C SER A 48 14.17 -52.65 23.05
N THR A 49 14.94 -53.50 22.37
CA THR A 49 14.81 -53.93 20.97
C THR A 49 15.20 -55.40 20.96
N PRO A 50 14.76 -56.25 20.00
CA PRO A 50 13.48 -56.39 19.33
C PRO A 50 12.91 -57.83 19.53
N MET A 51 11.60 -58.02 19.34
CA MET A 51 11.09 -59.36 18.97
C MET A 51 10.24 -59.25 17.71
N SER A 52 10.69 -60.01 16.73
CA SER A 52 10.11 -60.19 15.40
C SER A 52 8.68 -60.72 15.48
N SER A 53 7.74 -59.92 14.96
CA SER A 53 6.38 -60.37 14.61
C SER A 53 6.11 -59.97 13.16
N PRO A 54 5.47 -60.84 12.38
CA PRO A 54 5.44 -60.74 10.93
C PRO A 54 4.72 -59.48 10.46
N THR A 55 5.29 -58.87 9.42
CA THR A 55 4.78 -57.72 8.70
C THR A 55 3.35 -57.95 8.22
N ASN A 56 2.38 -57.45 8.97
CA ASN A 56 1.07 -57.08 8.45
C ASN A 56 1.01 -55.56 8.35
N SER A 57 1.62 -55.01 7.30
CA SER A 57 1.41 -53.62 6.92
C SER A 57 -0.05 -53.47 6.50
N THR A 58 -0.92 -53.09 7.43
CA THR A 58 -2.28 -52.66 7.11
C THR A 58 -2.17 -51.49 6.14
N PRO A 59 -2.80 -51.55 4.96
CA PRO A 59 -2.69 -50.47 3.99
C PRO A 59 -3.30 -49.21 4.62
N LYS A 60 -2.52 -48.12 4.71
CA LYS A 60 -3.03 -46.81 5.15
C LYS A 60 -4.28 -46.49 4.35
N ARG A 61 -5.46 -46.58 4.98
CA ARG A 61 -6.75 -46.30 4.33
C ARG A 61 -6.68 -44.89 3.75
N LYS A 62 -6.70 -44.78 2.42
CA LYS A 62 -6.76 -43.49 1.73
C LYS A 62 -8.00 -42.77 2.23
N ARG A 63 -7.80 -41.59 2.84
CA ARG A 63 -8.88 -40.73 3.33
C ARG A 63 -9.92 -40.57 2.22
N PHE A 64 -11.11 -41.13 2.41
CA PHE A 64 -12.19 -40.97 1.46
C PHE A 64 -12.64 -39.51 1.52
N ILE A 65 -12.23 -38.73 0.53
CA ILE A 65 -12.72 -37.36 0.36
C ILE A 65 -14.06 -37.48 -0.34
N ARG A 66 -15.15 -37.29 0.41
CA ARG A 66 -16.49 -37.24 -0.15
C ARG A 66 -16.54 -36.10 -1.18
N LYS A 67 -16.61 -36.46 -2.45
CA LYS A 67 -16.82 -35.51 -3.54
C LYS A 67 -18.28 -35.06 -3.52
N GLN A 68 -18.52 -33.80 -3.85
CA GLN A 68 -19.87 -33.31 -4.05
C GLN A 68 -20.54 -34.04 -5.23
N PRO A 69 -21.86 -34.23 -5.20
CA PRO A 69 -22.58 -34.85 -6.31
C PRO A 69 -22.45 -34.00 -7.59
N LEU A 70 -22.53 -34.63 -8.75
CA LEU A 70 -22.27 -34.00 -10.04
C LEU A 70 -23.19 -32.80 -10.33
N LYS A 71 -24.45 -32.87 -9.88
CA LYS A 71 -25.43 -31.77 -10.00
C LYS A 71 -24.97 -30.51 -9.28
N ASP A 72 -24.55 -30.64 -8.02
CA ASP A 72 -24.09 -29.51 -7.21
C ASP A 72 -22.77 -28.95 -7.76
N ARG A 73 -21.92 -29.82 -8.31
CA ARG A 73 -20.66 -29.40 -8.93
C ARG A 73 -20.85 -28.58 -10.21
N ILE A 74 -21.85 -28.92 -11.03
CA ILE A 74 -22.19 -28.15 -12.24
C ILE A 74 -22.84 -26.81 -11.85
N LEU A 75 -23.77 -26.83 -10.89
CA LEU A 75 -24.44 -25.61 -10.43
C LEU A 75 -23.47 -24.61 -9.78
N GLN A 76 -22.48 -25.11 -9.03
CA GLN A 76 -21.43 -24.30 -8.41
C GLN A 76 -20.23 -24.05 -9.34
N TRP A 77 -20.19 -24.63 -10.55
CA TRP A 77 -19.04 -24.44 -11.45
C TRP A 77 -18.82 -22.95 -11.82
N PRO A 78 -19.86 -22.15 -12.15
CA PRO A 78 -19.67 -20.72 -12.44
C PRO A 78 -19.18 -19.92 -11.23
N SER A 79 -19.74 -20.17 -10.03
CA SER A 79 -19.32 -19.46 -8.82
C SER A 79 -17.93 -19.87 -8.36
N ASN A 80 -17.60 -21.16 -8.41
CA ASN A 80 -16.28 -21.68 -8.04
C ASN A 80 -15.20 -21.25 -9.05
N THR A 81 -15.52 -21.15 -10.34
CA THR A 81 -14.57 -20.62 -11.34
C THR A 81 -14.39 -19.11 -11.20
N LEU A 82 -15.45 -18.35 -10.91
CA LEU A 82 -15.33 -16.92 -10.63
C LEU A 82 -14.53 -16.66 -9.36
N LEU A 83 -14.78 -17.40 -8.28
CA LEU A 83 -14.03 -17.29 -7.03
C LEU A 83 -12.58 -17.72 -7.23
N LYS A 84 -12.34 -18.81 -7.96
CA LYS A 84 -10.98 -19.25 -8.29
C LYS A 84 -10.27 -18.20 -9.14
N LEU A 85 -10.94 -17.62 -10.14
CA LEU A 85 -10.36 -16.55 -10.95
C LEU A 85 -10.08 -15.33 -10.08
N TYR A 86 -10.96 -14.96 -9.16
CA TYR A 86 -10.74 -13.86 -8.21
C TYR A 86 -9.58 -14.12 -7.25
N MET A 87 -9.43 -15.34 -6.74
CA MET A 87 -8.34 -15.71 -5.83
C MET A 87 -7.01 -15.92 -6.55
N ASP A 88 -7.01 -16.47 -7.77
CA ASP A 88 -5.82 -16.64 -8.60
C ASP A 88 -5.40 -15.30 -9.24
N TRP A 89 -6.36 -14.45 -9.59
CA TRP A 89 -6.16 -13.07 -10.01
C TRP A 89 -6.36 -12.15 -8.82
N ASP A 90 -5.47 -12.25 -7.85
CA ASP A 90 -5.29 -11.17 -6.89
C ASP A 90 -4.67 -9.96 -7.62
N VAL A 91 -5.51 -9.25 -8.37
CA VAL A 91 -5.14 -8.11 -9.21
C VAL A 91 -4.53 -7.01 -8.34
N ALA A 92 -4.96 -6.90 -7.08
CA ALA A 92 -4.43 -5.95 -6.11
C ALA A 92 -2.95 -6.24 -5.82
N HIS A 93 -2.62 -7.49 -5.45
CA HIS A 93 -1.21 -7.91 -5.33
C HIS A 93 -0.44 -7.65 -6.63
N MET A 94 -1.00 -8.04 -7.78
CA MET A 94 -0.25 -7.96 -9.05
C MET A 94 0.12 -6.52 -9.41
N ILE A 95 -0.78 -5.55 -9.19
CA ILE A 95 -0.52 -4.12 -9.41
C ILE A 95 0.49 -3.59 -8.39
N ASP A 96 0.46 -4.09 -7.15
CA ASP A 96 1.40 -3.74 -6.09
C ASP A 96 2.80 -4.36 -6.31
N SER A 97 2.95 -5.29 -7.26
CA SER A 97 4.24 -5.86 -7.61
C SER A 97 5.02 -4.98 -8.59
N PRO A 98 6.30 -4.63 -8.29
CA PRO A 98 7.13 -3.83 -9.20
C PRO A 98 7.38 -4.54 -10.54
N LYS A 99 7.30 -5.88 -10.58
CA LYS A 99 7.50 -6.68 -11.80
C LYS A 99 6.44 -6.42 -12.86
N VAL A 100 5.22 -6.09 -12.46
CA VAL A 100 4.10 -5.78 -13.36
C VAL A 100 4.01 -4.28 -13.58
N ALA A 101 4.22 -3.48 -12.52
CA ALA A 101 4.16 -2.03 -12.61
C ALA A 101 5.17 -1.43 -13.60
N ARG A 102 6.40 -1.98 -13.68
CA ARG A 102 7.43 -1.49 -14.61
C ARG A 102 7.06 -1.63 -16.09
N PRO A 103 6.74 -2.84 -16.60
CA PRO A 103 6.28 -2.98 -17.99
C PRO A 103 4.97 -2.24 -18.24
N LEU A 104 4.09 -2.13 -17.24
CA LEU A 104 2.88 -1.30 -17.35
C LEU A 104 3.21 0.18 -17.58
N GLY A 105 4.16 0.74 -16.83
CA GLY A 105 4.62 2.12 -17.05
C GLY A 105 5.22 2.35 -18.44
N LEU A 106 6.01 1.40 -18.94
CA LEU A 106 6.54 1.45 -20.31
C LEU A 106 5.42 1.37 -21.36
N LEU A 107 4.41 0.55 -21.12
CA LEU A 107 3.23 0.46 -21.98
C LEU A 107 2.44 1.78 -21.99
N LEU A 108 2.32 2.46 -20.85
CA LEU A 108 1.69 3.78 -20.78
C LEU A 108 2.48 4.84 -21.56
N HIS A 109 3.82 4.79 -21.51
CA HIS A 109 4.67 5.61 -22.37
C HIS A 109 4.42 5.34 -23.86
N LEU A 110 4.38 4.06 -24.25
CA LEU A 110 4.11 3.66 -25.64
C LEU A 110 2.72 4.12 -26.09
N LEU A 111 1.70 3.98 -25.24
CA LEU A 111 0.35 4.44 -25.55
C LEU A 111 0.29 5.96 -25.69
N SER A 112 0.94 6.71 -24.80
CA SER A 112 1.05 8.17 -24.91
C SER A 112 1.79 8.61 -26.17
N PHE A 113 2.84 7.89 -26.56
CA PHE A 113 3.54 8.12 -27.83
C PHE A 113 2.61 7.89 -29.03
N LEU A 114 1.86 6.79 -29.07
CA LEU A 114 0.91 6.49 -30.15
C LEU A 114 -0.19 7.56 -30.27
N VAL A 115 -0.74 8.01 -29.14
CA VAL A 115 -1.73 9.09 -29.10
C VAL A 115 -1.14 10.40 -29.64
N LYS A 116 0.10 10.73 -29.25
CA LYS A 116 0.78 11.94 -29.73
C LYS A 116 1.13 11.84 -31.22
N TYR A 117 1.63 10.70 -31.68
CA TYR A 117 1.93 10.43 -33.09
C TYR A 117 0.69 10.56 -33.98
N ALA A 118 -0.43 9.95 -33.57
CA ALA A 118 -1.71 10.08 -34.28
C ALA A 118 -2.20 11.54 -34.34
N SER A 119 -1.96 12.31 -33.27
CA SER A 119 -2.33 13.73 -33.21
C SER A 119 -1.49 14.58 -34.17
N ILE A 120 -0.16 14.39 -34.19
CA ILE A 120 0.77 15.13 -35.05
C ILE A 120 0.49 14.84 -36.52
N THR A 121 0.34 13.56 -36.89
CA THR A 121 0.05 13.16 -38.28
C THR A 121 -1.28 13.74 -38.79
N LYS A 122 -2.31 13.79 -37.94
CA LYS A 122 -3.59 14.46 -38.26
C LYS A 122 -3.41 15.96 -38.46
N GLN A 123 -2.65 16.64 -37.60
CA GLN A 123 -2.37 18.07 -37.70
C GLN A 123 -1.56 18.40 -38.98
N GLN A 124 -0.55 17.60 -39.32
CA GLN A 124 0.24 17.79 -40.54
C GLN A 124 -0.61 17.66 -41.81
N LYS A 125 -1.42 16.60 -41.93
CA LYS A 125 -2.34 16.42 -43.07
C LYS A 125 -3.26 17.63 -43.23
N GLN A 126 -3.86 18.11 -42.13
CA GLN A 126 -4.70 19.31 -42.16
C GLN A 126 -3.92 20.58 -42.56
N SER A 127 -2.68 20.75 -42.13
CA SER A 127 -1.86 21.92 -42.48
C SER A 127 -1.50 21.97 -43.97
N VAL A 128 -1.19 20.82 -44.58
CA VAL A 128 -0.93 20.69 -46.02
C VAL A 128 -2.19 20.97 -46.82
N LEU A 129 -3.33 20.40 -46.42
CA LEU A 129 -4.65 20.65 -47.02
C LEU A 129 -5.06 22.14 -46.94
N LYS A 130 -4.70 22.83 -45.85
CA LYS A 130 -4.97 24.27 -45.64
C LYS A 130 -4.18 25.19 -46.58
N LYS A 131 -3.03 24.75 -47.09
CA LYS A 131 -2.15 25.57 -47.94
C LYS A 131 -2.58 25.62 -49.41
N GLY A 132 -3.38 24.65 -49.87
CA GLY A 132 -3.82 24.53 -51.27
C GLY A 132 -5.32 24.78 -51.53
N THR A 133 -6.11 25.18 -50.53
CA THR A 133 -7.57 25.32 -50.66
C THR A 133 -8.06 26.74 -50.39
N SER A 134 -8.98 27.24 -51.22
CA SER A 134 -9.56 28.59 -51.08
C SER A 134 -10.39 28.72 -49.79
N ALA A 135 -10.45 29.93 -49.22
CA ALA A 135 -11.17 30.22 -47.98
C ALA A 135 -12.65 29.78 -48.02
N ALA A 136 -13.29 29.84 -49.19
CA ALA A 136 -14.68 29.42 -49.42
C ALA A 136 -14.87 27.89 -49.30
N TYR A 137 -13.92 27.10 -49.82
CA TYR A 137 -13.93 25.64 -49.64
C TYR A 137 -13.72 25.25 -48.16
N ARG A 138 -12.91 26.03 -47.43
CA ARG A 138 -12.67 25.80 -45.99
C ARG A 138 -13.92 26.07 -45.15
N ALA A 139 -14.66 27.14 -45.44
CA ALA A 139 -15.91 27.48 -44.74
C ALA A 139 -17.01 26.42 -44.97
N SER A 140 -17.11 25.88 -46.17
CA SER A 140 -18.08 24.83 -46.52
C SER A 140 -17.67 23.45 -45.97
N ALA A 141 -16.38 23.12 -45.93
CA ALA A 141 -15.88 21.90 -45.30
C ALA A 141 -16.04 21.90 -43.78
N LEU A 142 -15.83 23.06 -43.13
CA LEU A 142 -16.07 23.21 -41.68
C LEU A 142 -17.56 23.05 -41.34
N ARG A 143 -18.45 23.57 -42.21
CA ARG A 143 -19.91 23.42 -42.07
C ARG A 143 -20.41 21.99 -42.30
N LYS A 144 -19.71 21.19 -43.11
CA LYS A 144 -20.01 19.75 -43.35
C LYS A 144 -19.28 18.79 -42.40
N SER A 145 -18.36 19.27 -41.57
CA SER A 145 -17.63 18.43 -40.62
C SER A 145 -18.59 17.88 -39.56
N LYS A 146 -19.03 16.62 -39.71
CA LYS A 146 -19.69 15.89 -38.62
C LYS A 146 -18.80 15.96 -37.39
N MET A 147 -19.34 16.44 -36.27
CA MET A 147 -18.62 16.66 -35.02
C MET A 147 -18.28 15.31 -34.37
N THR A 148 -17.32 14.60 -34.92
CA THR A 148 -16.75 13.40 -34.28
C THR A 148 -15.78 13.86 -33.21
N VAL A 149 -16.01 13.44 -31.97
CA VAL A 149 -15.11 13.75 -30.85
C VAL A 149 -13.68 13.33 -31.21
N PRO A 150 -12.68 14.22 -31.10
CA PRO A 150 -11.30 13.80 -31.26
C PRO A 150 -10.94 12.87 -30.10
N TRP A 151 -10.81 11.58 -30.36
CA TRP A 151 -10.48 10.58 -29.33
C TRP A 151 -9.09 10.75 -28.71
N ALA A 152 -8.14 11.35 -29.44
CA ALA A 152 -6.76 11.53 -28.95
C ALA A 152 -6.63 12.36 -27.66
N PRO A 153 -7.19 13.58 -27.54
CA PRO A 153 -7.16 14.34 -26.29
C PRO A 153 -7.93 13.64 -25.17
N VAL A 154 -9.02 12.92 -25.48
CA VAL A 154 -9.77 12.15 -24.48
C VAL A 154 -8.88 11.05 -23.88
N LEU A 155 -8.18 10.28 -24.73
CA LEU A 155 -7.24 9.26 -24.30
C LEU A 155 -6.07 9.84 -23.51
N ALA A 156 -5.54 11.00 -23.89
CA ALA A 156 -4.49 11.68 -23.15
C ALA A 156 -4.94 12.10 -21.74
N VAL A 157 -6.18 12.59 -21.59
CA VAL A 157 -6.76 12.93 -20.28
C VAL A 157 -6.99 11.68 -19.43
N ILE A 158 -7.42 10.56 -20.03
CA ILE A 158 -7.56 9.27 -19.32
C ILE A 158 -6.19 8.78 -18.82
N LEU A 159 -5.14 8.90 -19.63
CA LEU A 159 -3.79 8.51 -19.22
C LEU A 159 -3.24 9.40 -18.11
N LEU A 160 -3.50 10.71 -18.19
CA LEU A 160 -3.15 11.65 -17.14
C LEU A 160 -3.89 11.32 -15.84
N SER A 161 -5.21 11.06 -15.92
CA SER A 161 -6.00 10.72 -14.72
C SER A 161 -5.54 9.41 -14.09
N ALA A 162 -5.19 8.39 -14.88
CA ALA A 162 -4.62 7.14 -14.37
C ALA A 162 -3.34 7.37 -13.55
N THR A 163 -2.42 8.21 -14.05
CA THR A 163 -1.19 8.57 -13.29
C THR A 163 -1.48 9.43 -12.07
N ALA A 164 -2.45 10.34 -12.17
CA ALA A 164 -2.86 11.18 -11.05
C ALA A 164 -3.46 10.32 -9.92
N ILE A 165 -4.26 9.31 -10.25
CA ILE A 165 -4.81 8.34 -9.29
C ILE A 165 -3.68 7.54 -8.64
N ASN A 166 -2.75 6.98 -9.42
CA ASN A 166 -1.60 6.25 -8.85
C ASN A 166 -0.75 7.13 -7.92
N THR A 167 -0.54 8.38 -8.30
CA THR A 167 0.22 9.35 -7.50
C THR A 167 -0.51 9.71 -6.22
N TYR A 168 -1.82 9.91 -6.31
CA TYR A 168 -2.66 10.17 -5.16
C TYR A 168 -2.62 8.98 -4.19
N THR A 169 -2.82 7.75 -4.67
CA THR A 169 -2.76 6.56 -3.82
C THR A 169 -1.37 6.36 -3.22
N LEU A 170 -0.30 6.63 -3.96
CA LEU A 170 1.07 6.56 -3.45
C LEU A 170 1.28 7.52 -2.28
N PHE A 171 0.92 8.80 -2.41
CA PHE A 171 1.22 9.81 -1.37
C PHE A 171 0.20 9.88 -0.22
N THR A 172 -0.93 9.16 -0.32
CA THR A 172 -1.99 9.15 0.70
C THR A 172 -2.13 7.84 1.45
N LYS A 173 -1.44 6.77 1.03
CA LYS A 173 -1.35 5.53 1.80
C LYS A 173 -0.39 5.72 2.99
N TYR A 174 -0.93 5.62 4.20
CA TYR A 174 -0.17 5.62 5.45
C TYR A 174 -0.53 4.39 6.26
N ARG A 175 0.45 3.83 6.94
CA ARG A 175 0.30 2.75 7.93
C ARG A 175 0.42 3.35 9.32
N ALA A 176 -0.59 3.13 10.12
CA ALA A 176 -0.62 3.55 11.51
C ALA A 176 0.19 2.59 12.39
N TYR A 177 1.11 3.14 13.19
CA TYR A 177 1.80 2.42 14.25
C TYR A 177 1.40 3.02 15.59
N ARG A 178 0.97 2.15 16.50
CA ARG A 178 0.54 2.51 17.84
C ARG A 178 1.64 2.16 18.84
N MET A 179 1.89 3.05 19.79
CA MET A 179 2.89 2.88 20.83
C MET A 179 2.17 2.77 22.17
N PHE A 180 2.26 1.62 22.81
CA PHE A 180 1.51 1.31 24.03
C PHE A 180 2.26 1.73 25.29
N MET A 181 3.59 1.65 25.27
CA MET A 181 4.41 1.91 26.47
C MET A 181 4.94 3.34 26.55
N ARG A 182 4.86 4.11 25.46
CA ARG A 182 5.41 5.47 25.40
C ARG A 182 4.52 6.51 26.06
N ARG A 183 5.10 7.30 26.97
CA ARG A 183 4.41 8.41 27.67
C ARG A 183 4.81 9.80 27.17
N ASP A 184 6.03 9.94 26.67
CA ASP A 184 6.57 11.22 26.20
C ASP A 184 6.05 11.60 24.80
N PRO A 185 5.88 12.90 24.50
CA PRO A 185 5.46 13.34 23.19
C PRO A 185 6.50 13.01 22.12
N LEU A 186 6.01 12.55 20.96
CA LEU A 186 6.85 12.23 19.80
C LEU A 186 7.22 13.51 19.04
N SER A 187 8.49 13.60 18.63
CA SER A 187 9.01 14.73 17.84
C SER A 187 8.65 14.68 16.35
N SER A 188 7.90 13.66 15.89
CA SER A 188 7.51 13.52 14.48
C SER A 188 6.26 14.35 14.16
N PRO A 189 6.23 15.09 13.04
CA PRO A 189 5.03 15.81 12.59
C PRO A 189 3.85 14.89 12.27
N ASN A 190 4.09 13.60 12.00
CA ASN A 190 3.05 12.61 11.71
C ASN A 190 2.50 11.92 12.97
N ALA A 191 3.00 12.30 14.15
CA ALA A 191 2.53 11.75 15.41
C ALA A 191 1.27 12.47 15.89
N ARG A 192 0.30 11.70 16.40
CA ARG A 192 -0.89 12.22 17.08
C ARG A 192 -1.21 11.38 18.31
N LYS A 193 -1.84 12.00 19.30
CA LYS A 193 -2.46 11.28 20.42
C LYS A 193 -3.81 10.75 19.96
N VAL A 194 -4.06 9.47 20.16
CA VAL A 194 -5.32 8.81 19.84
C VAL A 194 -5.84 8.14 21.11
N GLN A 195 -7.11 8.38 21.43
CA GLN A 195 -7.80 7.67 22.50
C GLN A 195 -8.16 6.29 21.99
N LEU A 196 -7.64 5.25 22.65
CA LEU A 196 -7.89 3.86 22.30
C LEU A 196 -8.86 3.25 23.32
N ASP A 197 -9.96 2.70 22.83
CA ASP A 197 -10.88 1.88 23.64
C ASP A 197 -10.40 0.42 23.58
N LEU A 198 -9.76 -0.04 24.66
CA LEU A 198 -9.11 -1.35 24.73
C LEU A 198 -10.12 -2.49 24.54
N ASN A 199 -11.36 -2.32 24.99
CA ASN A 199 -12.40 -3.36 24.93
C ASN A 199 -12.95 -3.56 23.51
N LEU A 200 -13.11 -2.47 22.75
CA LEU A 200 -13.61 -2.51 21.38
C LEU A 200 -12.56 -3.02 20.39
N ASP A 201 -11.30 -2.60 20.54
CA ASP A 201 -10.24 -2.95 19.59
C ASP A 201 -9.75 -4.40 19.78
N GLN A 202 -9.70 -4.92 21.01
CA GLN A 202 -9.36 -6.33 21.26
C GLN A 202 -10.39 -7.30 20.63
N SER A 203 -11.64 -6.87 20.51
CA SER A 203 -12.70 -7.63 19.81
C SER A 203 -12.56 -7.55 18.28
N ARG A 204 -11.90 -6.51 17.75
CA ARG A 204 -11.73 -6.22 16.33
C ARG A 204 -10.56 -6.97 15.69
N GLU A 205 -9.57 -7.35 16.50
CA GLU A 205 -8.34 -8.03 16.06
C GLU A 205 -8.56 -9.49 15.61
N GLY A 206 -9.74 -10.07 15.88
CA GLY A 206 -10.13 -11.41 15.44
C GLY A 206 -10.92 -11.49 14.13
N THR A 207 -11.35 -10.35 13.56
CA THR A 207 -12.13 -10.34 12.31
C THR A 207 -11.34 -9.65 11.21
N PRO A 208 -11.07 -10.30 10.06
CA PRO A 208 -10.49 -9.59 8.93
C PRO A 208 -11.42 -8.42 8.63
N GLU A 209 -10.87 -7.21 8.65
CA GLU A 209 -11.55 -6.01 8.23
C GLU A 209 -12.13 -6.33 6.85
N ILE A 210 -13.45 -6.53 6.76
CA ILE A 210 -14.13 -6.57 5.47
C ILE A 210 -13.89 -5.17 4.97
N GLU A 211 -12.85 -5.04 4.15
CA GLU A 211 -12.49 -3.83 3.43
C GLU A 211 -13.80 -3.33 2.85
N ARG A 212 -14.36 -2.29 3.46
CA ARG A 212 -15.64 -1.73 3.00
C ARG A 212 -15.35 -1.31 1.57
N ARG A 213 -15.79 -2.15 0.62
CA ARG A 213 -15.55 -1.97 -0.81
C ARG A 213 -16.05 -0.58 -1.13
N LYS A 214 -15.12 0.38 -1.27
CA LYS A 214 -15.47 1.77 -1.56
C LYS A 214 -16.23 1.74 -2.86
N THR A 215 -17.53 1.96 -2.76
CA THR A 215 -18.41 1.96 -3.92
C THR A 215 -17.97 3.15 -4.79
N VAL A 216 -18.21 3.12 -6.10
CA VAL A 216 -17.89 4.27 -6.97
C VAL A 216 -18.54 5.57 -6.42
N GLY A 217 -19.70 5.42 -5.77
CA GLY A 217 -20.37 6.49 -5.00
C GLY A 217 -19.57 7.00 -3.80
N ASP A 218 -18.88 6.14 -3.04
CA ASP A 218 -18.03 6.56 -1.91
C ASP A 218 -16.80 7.34 -2.39
N SER A 219 -16.26 6.96 -3.56
CA SER A 219 -15.17 7.70 -4.20
C SER A 219 -15.64 9.06 -4.70
N LEU A 220 -16.84 9.14 -5.28
CA LEU A 220 -17.47 10.40 -5.67
C LEU A 220 -17.69 11.31 -4.45
N VAL A 221 -18.24 10.76 -3.36
CA VAL A 221 -18.47 11.50 -2.11
C VAL A 221 -17.15 11.95 -1.47
N MET A 222 -16.09 11.14 -1.53
CA MET A 222 -14.76 11.57 -1.10
C MET A 222 -14.20 12.69 -1.97
N VAL A 223 -14.32 12.62 -3.29
CA VAL A 223 -13.85 13.68 -4.19
C VAL A 223 -14.65 14.96 -3.99
N VAL A 224 -15.98 14.87 -3.89
CA VAL A 224 -16.86 16.01 -3.60
C VAL A 224 -16.56 16.57 -2.22
N GLY A 225 -16.41 15.73 -1.20
CA GLY A 225 -16.05 16.14 0.15
C GLY A 225 -14.65 16.75 0.24
N PHE A 226 -13.70 16.28 -0.58
CA PHE A 226 -12.38 16.87 -0.72
C PHE A 226 -12.50 18.25 -1.35
N VAL A 227 -13.11 18.37 -2.53
CA VAL A 227 -13.35 19.66 -3.20
C VAL A 227 -14.07 20.63 -2.27
N TRP A 228 -15.09 20.18 -1.54
CA TRP A 228 -15.85 20.97 -0.56
C TRP A 228 -15.00 21.39 0.64
N LYS A 229 -14.16 20.50 1.17
CA LYS A 229 -13.20 20.80 2.24
C LYS A 229 -12.18 21.85 1.81
N TYR A 230 -11.63 21.74 0.60
CA TYR A 230 -10.67 22.73 0.08
C TYR A 230 -11.34 24.03 -0.36
N PHE A 231 -12.57 23.99 -0.87
CA PHE A 231 -13.41 25.17 -1.08
C PHE A 231 -13.65 25.91 0.24
N ILE A 232 -13.99 25.18 1.30
CA ILE A 232 -14.12 25.77 2.64
C ILE A 232 -12.77 26.32 3.11
N LEU A 233 -11.68 25.57 3.00
CA LEU A 233 -10.36 26.00 3.49
C LEU A 233 -9.79 27.22 2.74
N LEU A 234 -9.90 27.25 1.41
CA LEU A 234 -9.23 28.23 0.55
C LEU A 234 -10.10 29.43 0.20
N ILE A 235 -11.43 29.28 0.20
CA ILE A 235 -12.36 30.34 -0.21
C ILE A 235 -13.23 30.77 0.96
N TRP A 236 -13.89 29.82 1.64
CA TRP A 236 -14.93 30.15 2.63
C TRP A 236 -14.37 30.57 4.01
N ARG A 237 -13.28 29.96 4.47
CA ARG A 237 -12.60 30.30 5.72
C ARG A 237 -11.95 31.69 5.69
N PRO A 238 -11.17 32.08 4.66
CA PRO A 238 -10.65 33.45 4.60
C PRO A 238 -11.77 34.48 4.45
N LEU A 239 -12.87 34.14 3.77
CA LEU A 239 -14.07 34.99 3.69
C LEU A 239 -14.75 35.19 5.06
N LEU A 240 -14.89 34.12 5.87
CA LEU A 240 -15.44 34.25 7.24
C LEU A 240 -14.53 35.05 8.19
N ILE A 241 -13.22 34.89 8.06
CA ILE A 241 -12.24 35.68 8.83
C ILE A 241 -12.32 37.16 8.43
N LEU A 242 -12.54 37.45 7.14
CA LEU A 242 -12.73 38.81 6.63
C LEU A 242 -14.06 39.44 7.11
N ILE A 243 -15.11 38.63 7.31
CA ILE A 243 -16.41 39.03 7.87
C ILE A 243 -16.35 39.12 9.42
N GLY A 244 -15.23 38.76 10.05
CA GLY A 244 -15.00 38.93 11.49
C GLY A 244 -15.69 37.87 12.37
N ILE A 245 -16.07 36.72 11.82
CA ILE A 245 -16.69 35.64 12.60
C ILE A 245 -15.59 34.77 13.23
N PRO A 246 -15.41 34.78 14.57
CA PRO A 246 -14.41 33.94 15.21
C PRO A 246 -14.81 32.47 15.10
N LEU A 247 -13.99 31.68 14.40
CA LEU A 247 -14.14 30.23 14.35
C LEU A 247 -13.74 29.67 15.71
N LYS A 248 -14.73 29.23 16.48
CA LYS A 248 -14.55 28.54 17.76
C LYS A 248 -13.63 27.34 17.55
N LYS A 249 -12.40 27.42 18.06
CA LYS A 249 -11.50 26.27 18.15
C LYS A 249 -12.17 25.28 19.10
N GLN A 250 -12.69 24.19 18.55
CA GLN A 250 -13.33 23.15 19.33
C GLN A 250 -12.23 22.37 20.04
N ASP A 251 -11.81 22.87 21.20
CA ASP A 251 -10.95 22.15 22.13
C ASP A 251 -11.79 21.00 22.70
N LYS A 252 -11.70 19.83 22.06
CA LYS A 252 -12.29 18.59 22.57
C LYS A 252 -11.44 18.09 23.73
N ASN A 253 -11.56 18.76 24.88
CA ASN A 253 -11.20 18.15 26.15
C ASN A 253 -12.36 17.23 26.56
N GLU A 254 -12.59 16.17 25.77
CA GLU A 254 -13.50 15.10 26.15
C GLU A 254 -12.74 14.27 27.19
N ALA A 255 -13.17 14.37 28.46
CA ALA A 255 -12.63 13.56 29.54
C ALA A 255 -12.72 12.08 29.15
N LEU A 256 -11.60 11.37 29.28
CA LEU A 256 -11.50 9.96 28.92
C LEU A 256 -12.62 9.17 29.60
N ARG A 257 -13.41 8.46 28.79
CA ARG A 257 -14.44 7.56 29.31
C ARG A 257 -13.75 6.35 29.94
N ASP A 258 -14.34 5.79 30.99
CA ASP A 258 -13.78 4.60 31.68
C ASP A 258 -13.48 3.48 30.66
N GLY A 259 -12.22 3.03 30.60
CA GLY A 259 -11.70 2.08 29.61
C GLY A 259 -11.00 2.67 28.37
N GLN A 260 -10.95 3.99 28.20
CA GLN A 260 -10.17 4.64 27.14
C GLN A 260 -8.77 5.03 27.64
N THR A 261 -7.73 4.53 26.96
CA THR A 261 -6.33 4.91 27.22
C THR A 261 -5.81 5.80 26.11
N GLU A 262 -5.17 6.92 26.47
CA GLU A 262 -4.45 7.76 25.51
C GLU A 262 -3.16 7.07 25.08
N ILE A 263 -3.04 6.78 23.80
CA ILE A 263 -1.81 6.23 23.21
C ILE A 263 -1.30 7.15 22.11
N TYR A 264 0.01 7.11 21.88
CA TYR A 264 0.60 7.79 20.75
C TYR A 264 0.49 6.91 19.51
N GLN A 265 0.06 7.52 18.40
CA GLN A 265 0.00 6.89 17.09
C GLN A 265 0.84 7.72 16.12
N ILE A 266 1.67 7.04 15.32
CA ILE A 266 2.41 7.63 14.21
C ILE A 266 1.87 7.06 12.89
N ASP A 267 1.45 7.95 11.99
CA ASP A 267 1.02 7.56 10.64
C ASP A 267 2.24 7.59 9.71
N MET A 268 2.85 6.44 9.48
CA MET A 268 4.04 6.32 8.64
C MET A 268 3.65 6.13 7.18
N TRP A 269 4.32 6.82 6.26
CA TRP A 269 4.03 6.68 4.83
C TRP A 269 4.25 5.24 4.34
N ASP A 270 3.22 4.63 3.75
CA ASP A 270 3.27 3.24 3.28
C ASP A 270 3.66 3.21 1.80
N VAL A 271 4.91 2.81 1.55
CA VAL A 271 5.47 2.78 0.20
C VAL A 271 5.05 1.48 -0.46
N ASN A 272 4.02 1.56 -1.29
CA ASN A 272 3.66 0.45 -2.17
C ASN A 272 4.69 0.35 -3.31
N ASP A 273 5.43 -0.76 -3.37
CA ASP A 273 6.50 -1.01 -4.35
C ASP A 273 6.00 -0.90 -5.80
N GLY A 274 4.80 -1.39 -6.09
CA GLY A 274 4.19 -1.34 -7.42
C GLY A 274 3.80 0.08 -7.82
N SER A 275 3.04 0.80 -6.97
CA SER A 275 2.70 2.20 -7.23
C SER A 275 3.92 3.10 -7.34
N LEU A 276 4.96 2.84 -6.53
CA LEU A 276 6.24 3.55 -6.61
C LEU A 276 6.94 3.26 -7.94
N ALA A 277 7.07 2.00 -8.35
CA ALA A 277 7.69 1.63 -9.62
C ALA A 277 6.92 2.19 -10.83
N LEU A 278 5.59 2.25 -10.76
CA LEU A 278 4.77 2.88 -11.79
C LEU A 278 4.97 4.39 -11.83
N PHE A 279 5.07 5.04 -10.67
CA PHE A 279 5.35 6.47 -10.56
C PHE A 279 6.76 6.83 -11.06
N GLU A 280 7.76 6.00 -10.77
CA GLU A 280 9.14 6.16 -11.25
C GLU A 280 9.20 6.18 -12.77
N ILE A 281 8.55 5.22 -13.43
CA ILE A 281 8.58 5.09 -14.88
C ILE A 281 7.62 6.05 -15.56
N TYR A 282 6.37 6.15 -15.09
CA TYR A 282 5.33 6.97 -15.71
C TYR A 282 4.61 7.83 -14.67
N SER A 283 5.26 8.93 -14.31
CA SER A 283 4.72 9.94 -13.39
C SER A 283 3.73 10.90 -14.07
N PRO A 284 2.93 11.66 -13.30
CA PRO A 284 2.09 12.72 -13.85
C PRO A 284 2.86 13.75 -14.66
N ALA A 285 4.10 14.09 -14.25
CA ALA A 285 4.94 15.01 -15.02
C ALA A 285 5.26 14.45 -16.41
N HIS A 286 5.53 13.13 -16.54
CA HIS A 286 5.72 12.50 -17.85
C HIS A 286 4.47 12.57 -18.73
N ALA A 287 3.27 12.39 -18.15
CA ALA A 287 2.01 12.56 -18.87
C ALA A 287 1.84 14.01 -19.35
N LEU A 288 2.16 15.00 -18.51
CA LEU A 288 2.16 16.42 -18.89
C LEU A 288 3.18 16.71 -20.00
N CYS A 289 4.36 16.09 -19.97
CA CYS A 289 5.34 16.18 -21.06
C CYS A 289 4.72 15.73 -22.39
N TRP A 290 4.05 14.57 -22.44
CA TRP A 290 3.43 14.09 -23.67
C TRP A 290 2.34 15.03 -24.22
N ILE A 291 1.57 15.66 -23.33
CA ILE A 291 0.50 16.60 -23.69
C ILE A 291 1.09 17.92 -24.20
N PHE A 292 2.00 18.52 -23.44
CA PHE A 292 2.43 19.91 -23.64
C PHE A 292 3.69 20.09 -24.50
N LEU A 293 4.51 19.05 -24.67
CA LEU A 293 5.74 19.14 -25.46
C LEU A 293 5.38 19.34 -26.95
N ASN A 294 5.42 20.59 -27.39
CA ASN A 294 5.30 21.00 -28.78
C ASN A 294 6.49 21.92 -29.09
N ALA A 295 7.12 21.74 -30.25
CA ALA A 295 8.34 22.46 -30.65
C ALA A 295 8.18 24.00 -30.70
N SER A 296 6.95 24.52 -30.63
CA SER A 296 6.64 25.93 -30.88
C SER A 296 6.33 26.75 -29.64
N ASN A 297 6.25 26.17 -28.43
CA ASN A 297 5.81 26.92 -27.24
C ASN A 297 6.72 26.72 -26.02
N TRP A 298 7.59 27.70 -25.78
CA TRP A 298 8.55 27.74 -24.68
C TRP A 298 7.89 27.86 -23.30
N ILE A 299 6.66 28.41 -23.21
CA ILE A 299 5.98 28.58 -21.92
C ILE A 299 5.61 27.23 -21.28
N TYR A 300 5.27 26.25 -22.12
CA TYR A 300 5.01 24.88 -21.69
C TYR A 300 6.27 24.16 -21.21
N LEU A 301 7.44 24.48 -21.78
CA LEU A 301 8.71 23.94 -21.31
C LEU A 301 9.02 24.39 -19.89
N ILE A 302 8.81 25.69 -19.58
CA ILE A 302 8.98 26.21 -18.22
C ILE A 302 8.03 25.50 -17.24
N LEU A 303 6.76 25.35 -17.60
CA LEU A 303 5.78 24.66 -16.78
C LEU A 303 6.19 23.21 -16.49
N ILE A 304 6.68 22.49 -17.50
CA ILE A 304 7.18 21.11 -17.35
C ILE A 304 8.39 21.06 -16.41
N MET A 305 9.34 21.99 -16.53
CA MET A 305 10.52 22.03 -15.66
C MET A 305 10.14 22.26 -14.19
N VAL A 306 9.20 23.19 -13.94
CA VAL A 306 8.65 23.42 -12.60
C VAL A 306 7.93 22.18 -12.08
N ALA A 307 7.15 21.50 -12.91
CA ALA A 307 6.45 20.27 -12.53
C ALA A 307 7.41 19.14 -12.16
N LEU A 308 8.47 18.93 -12.94
CA LEU A 308 9.50 17.91 -12.66
C LEU A 308 10.29 18.22 -11.39
N TRP A 309 10.69 19.50 -11.20
CA TRP A 309 11.34 19.93 -9.98
C TRP A 309 10.46 19.70 -8.74
N SER A 310 9.20 20.14 -8.80
CA SER A 310 8.23 19.96 -7.72
C SER A 310 8.01 18.48 -7.40
N GLN A 311 7.90 17.63 -8.42
CA GLN A 311 7.74 16.19 -8.25
C GLN A 311 8.91 15.56 -7.48
N ILE A 312 10.15 15.88 -7.87
CA ILE A 312 11.35 15.35 -7.22
C ILE A 312 11.43 15.85 -5.78
N HIS A 313 11.18 17.15 -5.56
CA HIS A 313 11.24 17.76 -4.23
C HIS A 313 10.25 17.09 -3.25
N VAL A 314 8.98 16.93 -3.66
CA VAL A 314 7.96 16.25 -2.84
C VAL A 314 8.37 14.81 -2.53
N MET A 315 8.94 14.08 -3.49
CA MET A 315 9.41 12.71 -3.27
C MET A 315 10.54 12.65 -2.23
N VAL A 316 11.51 13.55 -2.32
CA VAL A 316 12.65 13.62 -1.37
C VAL A 316 12.16 13.96 0.04
N ASP A 317 11.26 14.94 0.19
CA ASP A 317 10.72 15.32 1.49
C ASP A 317 9.94 14.17 2.13
N LYS A 318 9.11 13.46 1.35
CA LYS A 318 8.38 12.29 1.84
C LYS A 318 9.30 11.14 2.23
N TYR A 319 10.35 10.90 1.46
CA TYR A 319 11.31 9.84 1.76
C TYR A 319 12.16 10.15 2.99
N THR A 320 12.63 11.39 3.14
CA THR A 320 13.39 11.81 4.34
C THR A 320 12.54 11.72 5.60
N GLN A 321 11.25 12.09 5.51
CA GLN A 321 10.31 11.92 6.61
C GLN A 321 10.06 10.44 6.95
N LEU A 322 9.90 9.58 5.94
CA LEU A 322 9.74 8.13 6.12
C LEU A 322 10.93 7.51 6.87
N LEU A 323 12.16 7.91 6.54
CA LEU A 323 13.34 7.40 7.24
C LEU A 323 13.34 7.77 8.72
N LYS A 324 12.97 9.03 9.04
CA LYS A 324 12.84 9.48 10.44
C LYS A 324 11.77 8.68 11.18
N ASP A 325 10.60 8.50 10.57
CA ASP A 325 9.49 7.77 11.17
C ASP A 325 9.84 6.29 11.38
N LYS A 326 10.54 5.65 10.42
CA LYS A 326 11.02 4.26 10.56
C LYS A 326 11.97 4.09 11.75
N LEU A 327 12.92 5.01 11.93
CA LEU A 327 13.86 4.95 13.05
C LEU A 327 13.15 5.07 14.41
N ILE A 328 12.14 5.95 14.50
CA ILE A 328 11.33 6.11 15.71
C ILE A 328 10.56 4.81 16.00
N VAL A 329 9.89 4.24 14.99
CA VAL A 329 9.12 3.00 15.16
C VAL A 329 10.03 1.83 15.55
N GLN A 330 11.21 1.69 14.94
CA GLN A 330 12.15 0.63 15.29
C GLN A 330 12.70 0.78 16.71
N GLY A 331 13.04 2.00 17.12
CA GLY A 331 13.47 2.28 18.48
C GLY A 331 12.38 1.97 19.51
N GLU A 332 11.12 2.29 19.18
CA GLU A 332 9.99 1.98 20.04
C GLU A 332 9.74 0.48 20.16
N VAL A 333 9.78 -0.26 19.04
CA VAL A 333 9.62 -1.73 19.08
C VAL A 333 10.67 -2.38 19.97
N MET A 334 11.92 -1.89 19.92
CA MET A 334 12.98 -2.39 20.80
C MET A 334 12.74 -2.00 22.26
N HIS A 335 12.21 -0.81 22.52
CA HIS A 335 11.85 -0.36 23.86
C HIS A 335 10.71 -1.20 24.45
N GLU A 336 9.62 -1.39 23.70
CA GLU A 336 8.49 -2.23 24.10
C GLU A 336 8.91 -3.68 24.31
N TYR A 337 9.79 -4.20 23.45
CA TYR A 337 10.36 -5.54 23.62
C TYR A 337 11.17 -5.65 24.91
N ASN A 338 12.04 -4.69 25.20
CA ASN A 338 12.86 -4.70 26.39
C ASN A 338 12.01 -4.59 27.67
N GLU A 339 11.04 -3.69 27.73
CA GLU A 339 10.14 -3.55 28.88
C GLU A 339 9.24 -4.78 29.08
N SER A 340 8.79 -5.41 27.99
CA SER A 340 7.84 -6.52 28.07
C SER A 340 8.51 -7.87 28.32
N PHE A 341 9.67 -8.12 27.71
CA PHE A 341 10.29 -9.46 27.67
C PHE A 341 11.66 -9.53 28.35
N VAL A 342 12.46 -8.46 28.34
CA VAL A 342 13.84 -8.49 28.85
C VAL A 342 13.92 -8.02 30.30
N HIS A 343 13.23 -6.94 30.62
CA HIS A 343 13.14 -6.34 31.94
C HIS A 343 11.68 -6.25 32.42
N PRO A 344 10.95 -7.38 32.45
CA PRO A 344 9.58 -7.37 32.93
C PRO A 344 9.54 -6.92 34.39
N ARG A 345 8.51 -6.15 34.75
CA ARG A 345 8.28 -5.75 36.15
C ARG A 345 8.02 -6.99 37.00
N VAL A 346 9.02 -7.41 37.74
CA VAL A 346 9.00 -8.63 38.57
C VAL A 346 7.93 -8.57 39.67
N PHE A 347 7.67 -7.37 40.21
CA PHE A 347 6.69 -7.14 41.27
C PHE A 347 5.44 -6.41 40.77
N LYS A 348 4.71 -7.02 39.85
CA LYS A 348 3.40 -6.50 39.43
C LYS A 348 2.36 -6.88 40.50
N ALA A 349 1.65 -5.89 41.03
CA ALA A 349 0.52 -6.15 41.92
C ALA A 349 -0.57 -6.93 41.16
N THR A 350 -0.72 -8.21 41.48
CA THR A 350 -1.77 -9.09 40.95
C THR A 350 -2.92 -9.16 41.94
N ARG A 351 -4.15 -9.17 41.44
CA ARG A 351 -5.33 -9.47 42.25
C ARG A 351 -5.58 -10.98 42.18
N ASP A 352 -5.63 -11.64 43.33
CA ASP A 352 -6.02 -13.06 43.39
C ASP A 352 -7.50 -13.18 43.02
N ALA A 353 -7.78 -13.98 42.00
CA ALA A 353 -9.13 -14.32 41.57
C ALA A 353 -9.32 -15.84 41.70
N SER A 354 -10.08 -16.27 42.70
CA SER A 354 -10.50 -17.67 42.83
C SER A 354 -11.66 -17.92 41.88
N VAL A 355 -11.56 -18.96 41.04
CA VAL A 355 -12.65 -19.40 40.17
C VAL A 355 -13.29 -20.63 40.80
N GLN A 356 -14.52 -20.50 41.30
CA GLN A 356 -15.31 -21.65 41.72
C GLN A 356 -15.94 -22.27 40.47
N THR A 357 -15.61 -23.54 40.20
CA THR A 357 -16.40 -24.35 39.27
C THR A 357 -17.57 -24.93 40.06
N GLU A 358 -18.80 -24.64 39.65
CA GLU A 358 -19.97 -25.34 40.18
C GLU A 358 -19.88 -26.83 39.78
N GLU A 359 -20.16 -27.71 40.75
CA GLU A 359 -20.15 -29.17 40.59
C GLU A 359 -21.51 -29.70 40.10
#